data_AF-A0A916ULP5-F1
#
_entry.id   AF-A0A916ULP5-F1
#
_cell.length_a   1.000
_cell.length_b   1.000
_cell.length_c   1.000
_cell.angle_alpha   90.00
_cell.angle_beta   90.00
_cell.angle_gamma   90.00
#
_symmetry.space_group_name_H-M   'P 1'
#
loop_
_entity.id
_entity.type
_entity.pdbx_description
1 polymer ?
#
loop_
_entity_poly.entity_id
_entity_poly.type
_entity_poly.pdbx_seq_one_letter_code
_entity_poly.pdbx_strand_id
1 'polypeptide(L)'
;MRTLSKSAAIDCALAHGWIDGRLGRVDADFFKVRFTPRRAGSSWSQKSRERAEHLIAAGRMVARGQAEVDRAQADGRWDAAYPSQSRATMDADLRAALDGEPAAAALFEVLDAANRYAILYRVHQARTPETRAAKIAELVAKLARGEIIHPRRRAP
;
A
#
# COMPACT_ATOMS: atom_id res chain seq x y z
N MET A 1 -7.61 27.03 -21.84
CA MET A 1 -6.49 26.19 -21.35
C MET A 1 -7.07 24.92 -20.73
N ARG A 2 -6.73 23.72 -21.22
CA ARG A 2 -7.22 22.46 -20.61
C ARG A 2 -6.32 22.12 -19.42
N THR A 3 -6.91 21.96 -18.24
CA THR A 3 -6.21 21.52 -17.02
C THR A 3 -6.38 20.01 -16.84
N LEU A 4 -5.36 19.35 -16.29
CA LEU A 4 -5.38 17.92 -15.99
C LEU A 4 -5.58 17.73 -14.48
N SER A 5 -6.66 17.07 -14.09
CA SER A 5 -6.86 16.73 -12.68
C SER A 5 -5.85 15.68 -12.22
N LYS A 6 -5.56 15.62 -10.92
CA LYS A 6 -4.70 14.58 -10.35
C LYS A 6 -5.17 13.17 -10.71
N SER A 7 -6.49 12.91 -10.63
CA SER A 7 -7.05 11.60 -11.00
C SER A 7 -6.78 11.28 -12.47
N ALA A 8 -7.02 12.24 -13.37
CA ALA A 8 -6.77 12.06 -14.79
C ALA A 8 -5.28 11.85 -15.10
N ALA A 9 -4.37 12.51 -14.37
CA ALA A 9 -2.93 12.27 -14.47
C ALA A 9 -2.53 10.85 -14.03
N ILE A 10 -3.12 10.34 -12.94
CA ILE A 10 -2.89 8.97 -12.48
C ILE A 10 -3.41 7.95 -13.49
N ASP A 11 -4.61 8.16 -14.03
CA ASP A 11 -5.20 7.25 -15.03
C ASP A 11 -4.36 7.23 -16.31
N CYS A 12 -3.88 8.40 -16.76
CA CYS A 12 -2.94 8.50 -17.87
C CYS A 12 -1.62 7.76 -17.58
N ALA A 13 -1.01 8.00 -16.41
CA ALA A 13 0.20 7.29 -16.01
C ALA A 13 0.00 5.77 -16.02
N LEU A 14 -1.10 5.29 -15.41
CA LEU A 14 -1.41 3.88 -15.32
C LEU A 14 -1.63 3.24 -16.69
N ALA A 15 -2.39 3.91 -17.57
CA ALA A 15 -2.63 3.47 -18.94
C ALA A 15 -1.33 3.24 -19.71
N HIS A 16 -0.29 4.03 -19.42
CA HIS A 16 1.03 3.98 -20.04
C HIS A 16 2.06 3.13 -19.29
N GLY A 17 1.69 2.41 -18.23
CA GLY A 17 2.59 1.54 -17.45
C GLY A 17 3.45 2.30 -16.44
N TRP A 18 2.97 3.44 -15.95
CA TRP A 18 3.61 4.25 -14.91
C TRP A 18 2.80 4.19 -13.60
N ILE A 19 3.42 4.64 -12.51
CA ILE A 19 2.82 4.73 -11.18
C ILE A 19 3.17 6.08 -10.55
N ASP A 20 2.25 6.63 -9.76
CA ASP A 20 2.48 7.79 -8.93
C ASP A 20 3.18 7.44 -7.60
N GLY A 21 4.01 8.35 -7.13
CA GLY A 21 4.63 8.29 -5.81
C GLY A 21 3.83 9.05 -4.75
N ARG A 22 4.41 9.16 -3.55
CA ARG A 22 3.82 9.93 -2.46
C ARG A 22 3.64 11.40 -2.86
N LEU A 23 2.45 11.93 -2.61
CA LEU A 23 2.17 13.36 -2.72
C LEU A 23 2.98 14.13 -1.68
N GLY A 24 3.77 15.10 -2.13
CA GLY A 24 4.49 16.03 -1.27
C GLY A 24 3.87 17.42 -1.33
N ARG A 25 3.64 18.05 -0.19
CA ARG A 25 3.31 19.48 -0.14
C ARG A 25 4.55 20.29 -0.51
N VAL A 26 4.38 21.33 -1.32
CA VAL A 26 5.42 22.34 -1.58
C VAL A 26 5.14 23.54 -0.69
N ASP A 27 3.94 24.12 -0.81
CA ASP A 27 3.48 25.26 -0.01
C ASP A 27 1.94 25.24 0.13
N ALA A 28 1.29 26.40 0.30
CA ALA A 28 -0.17 26.52 0.42
C ALA A 28 -0.91 26.22 -0.90
N ASP A 29 -0.27 26.49 -2.03
CA ASP A 29 -0.90 26.48 -3.35
C ASP A 29 -0.42 25.30 -4.20
N PHE A 30 0.78 24.80 -3.92
CA PHE A 30 1.45 23.79 -4.73
C PHE A 30 1.72 22.48 -4.00
N PHE A 31 1.57 21.39 -4.76
CA PHE A 31 1.99 20.05 -4.39
C PHE A 31 2.83 19.44 -5.51
N LYS A 32 3.67 18.47 -5.16
CA LYS A 32 4.46 17.66 -6.09
C LYS A 32 4.07 16.21 -5.99
N VAL A 33 4.00 15.55 -7.14
CA VAL A 33 3.86 14.10 -7.27
C VAL A 33 4.87 13.63 -8.30
N ARG A 34 5.59 12.56 -7.98
CA ARG A 34 6.52 11.93 -8.92
C ARG A 34 5.78 10.84 -9.66
N PHE A 35 5.95 10.77 -10.97
CA PHE A 35 5.54 9.62 -11.76
C PHE A 35 6.78 8.86 -12.21
N THR A 36 6.75 7.54 -12.09
CA THR A 36 7.84 6.66 -12.53
C THR A 36 7.29 5.49 -13.32
N PRO A 37 8.03 4.97 -14.31
CA PRO A 37 7.68 3.69 -14.92
C PRO A 37 7.56 2.59 -13.87
N ARG A 38 6.57 1.70 -14.02
CA ARG A 38 6.54 0.47 -13.22
C ARG A 38 7.74 -0.40 -13.58
N ARG A 39 8.27 -1.08 -12.57
CA ARG A 39 9.30 -2.12 -12.70
C ARG A 39 8.63 -3.48 -12.56
N ALA A 40 9.30 -4.53 -13.03
CA ALA A 40 8.78 -5.90 -12.96
C ALA A 40 8.25 -6.30 -11.56
N GLY A 41 8.87 -5.84 -10.47
CA GLY A 41 8.44 -6.12 -9.10
C GLY A 41 7.53 -5.06 -8.45
N SER A 42 7.04 -4.06 -9.18
CA SER A 42 6.23 -2.98 -8.59
C SER A 42 4.93 -3.52 -8.00
N SER A 43 4.69 -3.26 -6.71
CA SER A 43 3.45 -3.63 -6.04
C SER A 43 2.22 -2.96 -6.67
N TRP A 44 1.06 -3.59 -6.50
CA TRP A 44 -0.23 -3.03 -6.86
C TRP A 44 -1.05 -2.73 -5.60
N SER A 45 -1.73 -1.58 -5.61
CA SER A 45 -2.77 -1.28 -4.64
C SER A 45 -4.12 -1.66 -5.23
N GLN A 46 -5.12 -1.98 -4.39
CA GLN A 46 -6.49 -2.23 -4.86
C GLN A 46 -7.02 -1.05 -5.66
N LYS A 47 -6.71 0.19 -5.26
CA LYS A 47 -7.10 1.40 -5.99
C LYS A 47 -6.47 1.48 -7.39
N SER A 48 -5.20 1.09 -7.54
CA SER A 48 -4.57 1.03 -8.85
C SER A 48 -5.14 -0.09 -9.70
N ARG A 49 -5.48 -1.22 -9.09
CA ARG A 49 -6.13 -2.36 -9.75
C ARG A 49 -7.51 -1.97 -10.30
N GLU A 50 -8.36 -1.41 -9.44
CA GLU A 50 -9.71 -0.91 -9.81
C GLU A 50 -9.63 0.10 -10.97
N ARG A 51 -8.66 1.03 -10.93
CA ARG A 51 -8.45 1.99 -12.03
C ARG A 51 -8.01 1.32 -13.32
N ALA A 52 -7.10 0.35 -13.25
CA ALA A 52 -6.65 -0.39 -14.42
C ALA A 52 -7.80 -1.19 -15.02
N GLU A 53 -8.62 -1.86 -14.20
CA GLU A 53 -9.83 -2.59 -14.65
C GLU A 53 -10.79 -1.67 -15.41
N HIS A 54 -11.07 -0.48 -14.88
CA HIS A 54 -11.89 0.51 -15.58
C HIS A 54 -11.26 1.00 -16.90
N LEU A 55 -9.95 1.20 -16.93
CA LEU A 55 -9.24 1.62 -18.15
C LEU A 55 -9.23 0.53 -19.22
N ILE A 56 -9.10 -0.74 -18.82
CA ILE A 56 -9.19 -1.91 -19.70
C ILE A 56 -10.59 -1.98 -20.30
N ALA A 57 -11.62 -1.94 -19.46
CA ALA A 57 -13.01 -1.98 -19.89
C ALA A 57 -13.37 -0.84 -20.86
N ALA A 58 -12.76 0.34 -20.66
CA ALA A 58 -12.95 1.50 -21.52
C ALA A 58 -12.08 1.51 -22.80
N GLY A 59 -11.23 0.49 -23.03
CA GLY A 59 -10.31 0.46 -24.18
C GLY A 59 -9.23 1.55 -24.15
N ARG A 60 -8.90 2.06 -22.95
CA ARG A 60 -7.97 3.19 -22.74
C ARG A 60 -6.57 2.76 -22.33
N MET A 61 -6.33 1.47 -22.11
CA MET A 61 -4.99 0.93 -21.88
C MET A 61 -4.17 0.96 -23.17
N VAL A 62 -2.92 1.39 -23.07
CA VAL A 62 -1.96 1.19 -24.16
C VAL A 62 -1.13 -0.08 -23.93
N ALA A 63 -0.50 -0.61 -24.98
CA ALA A 63 0.23 -1.88 -24.95
C ALA A 63 1.22 -1.99 -23.78
N ARG A 64 1.95 -0.91 -23.47
CA ARG A 64 2.89 -0.89 -22.35
C ARG A 64 2.20 -1.04 -20.99
N GLY A 65 1.08 -0.34 -20.78
CA GLY A 65 0.35 -0.45 -19.52
C GLY A 65 -0.30 -1.83 -19.37
N GLN A 66 -0.84 -2.37 -20.47
CA GLN A 66 -1.41 -3.72 -20.47
C GLN A 66 -0.36 -4.76 -20.11
N ALA A 67 0.85 -4.68 -20.67
CA ALA A 67 1.95 -5.56 -20.33
C ALA A 67 2.32 -5.55 -18.83
N GLU A 68 2.17 -4.42 -18.14
CA GLU A 68 2.41 -4.35 -16.68
C GLU A 68 1.27 -5.00 -15.86
N VAL A 69 0.03 -4.97 -16.37
CA VAL A 69 -1.11 -5.69 -15.80
C VAL A 69 -0.90 -7.20 -15.98
N ASP A 70 -0.61 -7.64 -17.20
CA ASP A 70 -0.42 -9.06 -17.54
C ASP A 70 0.71 -9.67 -16.71
N ARG A 71 1.83 -8.96 -16.56
CA ARG A 71 2.95 -9.37 -15.69
C ARG A 71 2.52 -9.53 -14.23
N ALA A 72 1.71 -8.61 -13.72
CA ALA A 72 1.26 -8.65 -12.33
C ALA A 72 0.22 -9.76 -12.09
N GLN A 73 -0.57 -10.11 -13.09
CA GLN A 73 -1.46 -11.27 -13.05
C GLN A 73 -0.64 -12.56 -13.06
N ALA A 74 0.33 -12.67 -13.96
CA ALA A 74 1.19 -13.86 -14.10
C ALA A 74 2.01 -14.19 -12.84
N ASP A 75 2.42 -13.17 -12.07
CA ASP A 75 3.23 -13.37 -10.84
C ASP A 75 2.45 -13.15 -9.53
N GLY A 76 1.12 -13.05 -9.61
CA GLY A 76 0.22 -12.96 -8.46
C GLY A 76 0.20 -11.61 -7.73
N ARG A 77 0.99 -10.60 -8.15
CA ARG A 77 0.93 -9.25 -7.56
C ARG A 77 -0.42 -8.57 -7.75
N TRP A 78 -1.15 -8.92 -8.82
CA TRP A 78 -2.48 -8.40 -9.11
C TRP A 78 -3.50 -8.84 -8.06
N ASP A 79 -3.50 -10.12 -7.70
CA ASP A 79 -4.40 -10.66 -6.68
C ASP A 79 -3.98 -10.23 -5.28
N ALA A 80 -2.67 -10.14 -5.04
CA ALA A 80 -2.08 -9.64 -3.80
C ALA A 80 -2.17 -8.10 -3.62
N ALA A 81 -2.98 -7.40 -4.43
CA ALA A 81 -3.10 -5.95 -4.36
C ALA A 81 -3.55 -5.49 -2.96
N TYR A 82 -2.78 -4.59 -2.35
CA TYR A 82 -3.00 -4.20 -0.95
C TYR A 82 -4.15 -3.21 -0.79
N PRO A 83 -4.94 -3.31 0.30
CA PRO A 83 -6.01 -2.37 0.58
C PRO A 83 -5.46 -1.01 0.99
N SER A 84 -6.23 0.06 0.73
CA SER A 84 -5.90 1.36 1.32
C SER A 84 -6.11 1.37 2.82
N GLN A 85 -5.49 2.32 3.53
CA GLN A 85 -5.65 2.51 4.97
C GLN A 85 -7.09 2.45 5.48
N SER A 86 -8.05 3.05 4.77
CA SER A 86 -9.47 3.05 5.16
C SER A 86 -10.20 1.72 4.94
N ARG A 87 -9.59 0.77 4.20
CA ARG A 87 -10.15 -0.56 3.89
C ARG A 87 -9.32 -1.70 4.48
N ALA A 88 -8.16 -1.39 5.09
CA ALA A 88 -7.28 -2.41 5.64
C ALA A 88 -7.86 -2.96 6.93
N THR A 89 -8.00 -4.28 6.99
CA THR A 89 -8.52 -5.01 8.16
C THR A 89 -7.41 -5.82 8.81
N MET A 90 -7.62 -6.19 10.08
CA MET A 90 -6.69 -7.07 10.80
C MET A 90 -6.98 -8.53 10.46
N ASP A 91 -5.98 -9.20 9.91
CA ASP A 91 -6.04 -10.63 9.59
C ASP A 91 -6.03 -11.49 10.86
N ALA A 92 -6.60 -12.70 10.76
CA ALA A 92 -6.83 -13.57 11.92
C ALA A 92 -5.53 -14.05 12.58
N ASP A 93 -4.46 -14.26 11.80
CA ASP A 93 -3.16 -14.70 12.30
C ASP A 93 -2.41 -13.57 13.03
N LEU A 94 -2.48 -12.34 12.54
CA LEU A 94 -1.97 -11.17 13.27
C LEU A 94 -2.75 -10.97 14.58
N ARG A 95 -4.08 -11.15 14.55
CA ARG A 95 -4.90 -11.08 15.76
C ARG A 95 -4.46 -12.14 16.78
N ALA A 96 -4.37 -13.40 16.36
CA ALA A 96 -3.94 -14.49 17.23
C ALA A 96 -2.54 -14.25 17.83
N ALA A 97 -1.61 -13.70 17.06
CA ALA A 97 -0.28 -13.37 17.55
C ALA A 97 -0.27 -12.21 18.56
N LEU A 98 -1.15 -11.21 18.40
CA LEU A 98 -1.32 -10.14 19.38
C LEU A 98 -2.00 -10.65 20.66
N ASP A 99 -3.02 -11.50 20.54
CA ASP A 99 -3.73 -12.10 21.69
C ASP A 99 -2.79 -12.93 22.58
N GLY A 100 -1.74 -13.52 21.98
CA GLY A 100 -0.68 -14.23 22.69
C GLY A 100 0.38 -13.35 23.36
N GLU A 101 0.37 -12.03 23.12
CA GLU A 101 1.33 -11.08 23.72
C GLU A 101 0.66 -9.81 24.27
N PRO A 102 0.26 -9.80 25.56
CA PRO A 102 -0.52 -8.70 26.15
C PRO A 102 0.14 -7.32 26.03
N ALA A 103 1.47 -7.24 26.13
CA ALA A 103 2.20 -5.97 25.99
C ALA A 103 2.10 -5.41 24.56
N ALA A 104 2.22 -6.28 23.56
CA ALA A 104 2.09 -5.91 22.16
C ALA A 104 0.64 -5.49 21.83
N ALA A 105 -0.35 -6.25 22.32
CA ALA A 105 -1.77 -5.94 22.15
C ALA A 105 -2.13 -4.57 22.74
N ALA A 106 -1.70 -4.30 23.97
CA ALA A 106 -1.95 -3.02 24.64
C ALA A 106 -1.36 -1.84 23.85
N LEU A 107 -0.14 -1.97 23.33
CA LEU A 107 0.44 -0.93 22.50
C LEU A 107 -0.30 -0.78 21.17
N PHE A 108 -0.66 -1.88 20.51
CA PHE A 108 -1.35 -1.86 19.22
C PHE A 108 -2.69 -1.10 19.27
N GLU A 109 -3.43 -1.24 20.36
CA GLU A 109 -4.72 -0.57 20.56
C GLU A 109 -4.61 0.95 20.67
N VAL A 110 -3.50 1.46 21.21
CA VAL A 110 -3.27 2.91 21.36
C VAL A 110 -2.48 3.52 20.19
N LEU A 111 -2.19 2.75 19.14
CA LEU A 111 -1.53 3.26 17.94
C LEU A 111 -2.47 4.17 17.12
N ASP A 112 -1.88 5.20 16.50
CA ASP A 112 -2.59 5.99 15.52
C ASP A 112 -2.88 5.17 14.24
N ALA A 113 -3.80 5.68 13.41
CA ALA A 113 -4.19 5.01 12.17
C ALA A 113 -3.00 4.75 11.24
N ALA A 114 -1.98 5.62 11.25
CA ALA A 114 -0.80 5.49 10.40
C ALA A 114 0.07 4.30 10.82
N ASN A 115 0.36 4.16 12.11
CA ASN A 115 1.11 3.01 12.64
C ASN A 115 0.33 1.71 12.53
N ARG A 116 -0.99 1.72 12.84
CA ARG A 116 -1.84 0.54 12.66
C ARG A 116 -1.78 0.05 11.21
N TYR A 117 -2.00 0.96 10.25
CA TYR A 117 -1.92 0.60 8.83
C TYR A 117 -0.52 0.15 8.41
N ALA A 118 0.54 0.76 8.94
CA ALA A 118 1.91 0.38 8.63
C ALA A 118 2.22 -1.08 9.03
N ILE A 119 1.60 -1.59 10.10
CA ILE A 119 1.68 -3.00 10.52
C ILE A 119 0.87 -3.88 9.57
N LEU A 120 -0.41 -3.57 9.37
CA LEU A 120 -1.30 -4.33 8.47
C LEU A 120 -0.71 -4.46 7.07
N TYR A 121 -0.20 -3.36 6.52
CA TYR A 121 0.43 -3.30 5.21
C TYR A 121 1.67 -4.22 5.12
N ARG A 122 2.53 -4.24 6.15
CA ARG A 122 3.73 -5.09 6.16
C ARG A 122 3.38 -6.57 6.23
N VAL A 123 2.36 -6.92 7.00
CA VAL A 123 1.84 -8.29 7.08
C VAL A 123 1.22 -8.71 5.74
N HIS A 124 0.42 -7.85 5.12
CA HIS A 124 -0.16 -8.09 3.79
C HIS A 124 0.91 -8.30 2.70
N GLN A 125 2.03 -7.60 2.78
CA GLN A 125 3.13 -7.74 1.81
C GLN A 125 3.93 -9.04 1.94
N ALA A 126 3.85 -9.72 3.08
CA ALA A 126 4.52 -10.99 3.29
C ALA A 126 3.69 -12.11 2.64
N ARG A 127 4.07 -12.46 1.40
CA ARG A 127 3.23 -13.27 0.50
C ARG A 127 3.28 -14.78 0.75
N THR A 128 4.34 -15.29 1.36
CA THR A 128 4.46 -16.72 1.66
C THR A 128 4.11 -16.97 3.13
N PRO A 129 3.55 -18.14 3.50
CA PRO A 129 3.24 -18.46 4.89
C PRO A 129 4.44 -18.25 5.83
N GLU A 130 5.63 -18.62 5.39
CA GLU A 130 6.87 -18.54 6.19
C GLU A 130 7.27 -17.09 6.41
N THR A 131 7.32 -16.30 5.33
CA THR A 131 7.66 -14.86 5.42
C THR A 131 6.62 -14.09 6.20
N ARG A 132 5.35 -14.50 6.14
CA ARG A 132 4.23 -13.91 6.86
C ARG A 132 4.31 -14.18 8.36
N ALA A 133 4.50 -15.43 8.76
CA ALA A 133 4.69 -15.80 10.16
C ALA A 133 5.91 -15.08 10.77
N ALA A 134 7.04 -15.05 10.05
CA ALA A 134 8.24 -14.32 10.48
C ALA A 134 7.98 -12.81 10.62
N LYS A 135 7.24 -12.21 9.68
CA LYS A 135 6.89 -10.78 9.73
C LYS A 135 5.98 -10.46 10.91
N ILE A 136 4.99 -11.28 11.19
CA ILE A 136 4.09 -11.11 12.33
C ILE A 136 4.87 -11.21 13.63
N ALA A 137 5.71 -12.26 13.80
CA ALA A 137 6.53 -12.42 14.98
C ALA A 137 7.47 -11.23 15.22
N GLU A 138 8.13 -10.72 14.17
CA GLU A 138 8.98 -9.53 14.25
C GLU A 138 8.20 -8.29 14.73
N LEU A 139 7.01 -8.06 14.17
CA LEU A 139 6.19 -6.89 14.50
C LEU A 139 5.62 -6.97 15.91
N VAL A 140 5.12 -8.13 16.34
CA VAL A 140 4.64 -8.35 17.71
C VAL A 140 5.76 -8.15 18.72
N ALA A 141 6.95 -8.72 18.47
CA ALA A 141 8.10 -8.55 19.35
C ALA A 141 8.56 -7.08 19.45
N LYS A 142 8.48 -6.31 18.36
CA LYS A 142 8.74 -4.86 18.39
C LYS A 142 7.75 -4.12 19.27
N LEU A 143 6.46 -4.43 19.13
CA LEU A 143 5.42 -3.79 19.93
C LEU A 143 5.54 -4.15 21.42
N ALA A 144 5.86 -5.40 21.74
CA ALA A 144 6.11 -5.83 23.11
C ALA A 144 7.26 -5.06 23.78
N ARG A 145 8.24 -4.59 23.01
CA ARG A 145 9.34 -3.72 23.48
C ARG A 145 8.99 -2.22 23.49
N GLY A 146 7.76 -1.83 23.15
CA GLY A 146 7.38 -0.42 23.09
C GLY A 146 7.75 0.28 21.78
N GLU A 147 8.24 -0.43 20.77
CA GLU A 147 8.71 0.15 19.51
C GLU A 147 7.56 0.31 18.51
N ILE A 148 7.51 1.46 17.83
CA ILE A 148 6.51 1.77 16.79
C ILE A 148 7.18 2.04 15.45
N ILE A 149 6.45 1.85 14.34
CA ILE A 149 6.99 1.95 12.98
C ILE A 149 7.29 3.40 12.58
N HIS A 150 6.35 4.29 12.88
CA HIS A 150 6.44 5.71 12.59
C HIS A 150 6.52 6.43 13.93
N PRO A 151 7.67 7.08 14.25
CA PRO A 151 7.81 7.84 15.47
C PRO A 151 6.66 8.85 15.59
N ARG A 152 6.07 8.94 16.78
CA ARG A 152 5.10 10.01 17.05
C ARG A 152 5.83 11.33 16.81
N ARG A 153 5.27 12.20 15.97
CA ARG A 153 5.74 13.59 15.94
C ARG A 153 5.61 14.10 17.36
N ARG A 154 6.72 14.54 17.96
CA ARG A 154 6.64 15.36 19.18
C ARG A 154 5.73 16.54 18.83
N ALA A 155 4.75 16.80 19.69
CA ALA A 155 4.05 18.07 19.65
C ALA A 155 5.13 19.18 19.79
N PRO A 156 5.02 20.27 19.02
CA PRO A 156 5.91 21.42 19.19
C PRO A 156 5.85 21.95 20.62
#